data_AF-A0A970HZE7-F1
#
_entry.id   AF-A0A970HZE7-F1
#
_cell.length_a   1.000
_cell.length_b   1.000
_cell.length_c   1.000
_cell.angle_alpha   90.00
_cell.angle_beta   90.00
_cell.angle_gamma   90.00
#
_symmetry.space_group_name_H-M   'P 1'
#
loop_
_entity.id
_entity.type
_entity.pdbx_description
1 polymer ?
#
loop_
_entity_poly.entity_id
_entity_poly.type
_entity_poly.pdbx_seq_one_letter_code
_entity_poly.pdbx_strand_id
1 'polypeptide(L)'
;MRMWRVFREFDRTGEERIRAVYEKIDRWSRLALQALSNHELLQHLQDVMNEGVAFAPASMCANASAGVWLDMPDKLLEKVVRGRGRALTAGLMAGSGGVVSADHGFRLYDLARVTQQEEAARAYLLSEPVDPQGWKDLPPASPFRAAFREFLREFGHRAVYEVDVMTPRWSEDPTYLLDQILALMTMARYPIQGMRRGAAGRQQRPS
;
A
#
# COMPACT_ATOMS: atom_id res chain seq x y z
N MET A 1 -27.32 0.75 19.85
CA MET A 1 -26.37 0.21 20.86
C MET A 1 -25.64 -1.07 20.42
N ARG A 2 -26.25 -2.00 19.67
CA ARG A 2 -25.62 -3.27 19.25
C ARG A 2 -24.47 -3.09 18.25
N MET A 3 -24.64 -2.22 17.26
CA MET A 3 -23.64 -1.92 16.21
C MET A 3 -22.37 -1.24 16.76
N TRP A 4 -22.52 -0.36 17.76
CA TRP A 4 -21.40 0.27 18.46
C TRP A 4 -20.49 -0.73 19.20
N ARG A 5 -21.06 -1.82 19.74
CA ARG A 5 -20.24 -2.87 20.38
C ARG A 5 -19.43 -3.64 19.35
N VAL A 6 -20.03 -3.95 18.20
CA VAL A 6 -19.37 -4.66 17.09
C VAL A 6 -18.19 -3.85 16.55
N PHE A 7 -18.37 -2.56 16.27
CA PHE A 7 -17.27 -1.70 15.81
C PHE A 7 -16.18 -1.54 16.87
N ARG A 8 -16.54 -1.32 18.13
CA ARG A 8 -15.57 -1.20 19.22
C ARG A 8 -14.78 -2.48 19.47
N GLU A 9 -15.41 -3.65 19.30
CA GLU A 9 -14.74 -4.95 19.39
C GLU A 9 -13.81 -5.19 18.18
N PHE A 10 -14.26 -4.82 16.98
CA PHE A 10 -13.43 -4.83 15.79
C PHE A 10 -12.20 -3.91 15.96
N ASP A 11 -12.36 -2.68 16.44
CA ASP A 11 -11.21 -1.77 16.65
C ASP A 11 -10.20 -2.32 17.66
N ARG A 12 -10.66 -3.12 18.64
CA ARG A 12 -9.77 -3.76 19.62
C ARG A 12 -9.05 -5.00 19.08
N THR A 13 -9.64 -5.73 18.15
CA THR A 13 -9.15 -7.05 17.70
C THR A 13 -8.73 -7.06 16.23
N GLY A 14 -8.99 -5.98 15.50
CA GLY A 14 -8.83 -5.87 14.05
C GLY A 14 -7.38 -6.01 13.61
N GLU A 15 -6.45 -5.35 14.31
CA GLU A 15 -5.02 -5.46 14.01
C GLU A 15 -4.51 -6.89 14.15
N GLU A 16 -4.88 -7.60 15.21
CA GLU A 16 -4.49 -9.00 15.43
C GLU A 16 -5.10 -9.91 14.36
N ARG A 17 -6.37 -9.70 14.01
CA ARG A 17 -7.04 -10.46 12.94
C ARG A 17 -6.38 -10.23 11.58
N ILE A 18 -6.06 -8.98 11.25
CA ILE A 18 -5.37 -8.62 10.00
C ILE A 18 -3.98 -9.25 9.98
N ARG A 19 -3.22 -9.16 11.08
CA ARG A 19 -1.89 -9.78 11.21
C ARG A 19 -1.93 -11.28 10.97
N ALA A 20 -2.87 -11.99 11.60
CA ALA A 20 -3.02 -13.43 11.44
C ALA A 20 -3.34 -13.84 9.99
N VAL A 21 -4.11 -13.04 9.26
CA VAL A 21 -4.37 -13.27 7.83
C VAL A 21 -3.10 -13.03 6.99
N TYR A 22 -2.35 -11.95 7.25
CA TYR A 22 -1.09 -11.70 6.54
C TYR A 22 -0.05 -12.81 6.78
N GLU A 23 0.02 -13.39 7.98
CA GLU A 23 0.88 -14.53 8.24
C GLU A 23 0.50 -15.78 7.42
N LYS A 24 -0.80 -16.00 7.16
CA LYS A 24 -1.26 -17.08 6.27
C LYS A 24 -0.89 -16.78 4.83
N ILE A 25 -1.13 -15.56 4.37
CA ILE A 25 -0.79 -15.11 3.01
C ILE A 25 0.71 -15.26 2.74
N ASP A 26 1.57 -14.87 3.69
CA ASP A 26 3.03 -15.01 3.54
C ASP A 26 3.49 -16.47 3.48
N ARG A 27 2.81 -17.39 4.18
CA ARG A 27 3.09 -18.82 4.04
C ARG A 27 2.67 -19.35 2.68
N TRP A 28 1.48 -18.98 2.21
CA TRP A 28 0.94 -19.45 0.94
C TRP A 28 1.71 -18.89 -0.27
N SER A 29 2.14 -17.63 -0.22
CA SER A 29 2.90 -17.00 -1.30
C SER A 29 4.27 -17.66 -1.56
N ARG A 30 4.77 -18.44 -0.60
CA ARG A 30 6.03 -19.20 -0.71
C ARG A 30 5.85 -20.63 -1.23
N LEU A 31 4.62 -21.08 -1.44
CA LEU A 31 4.36 -22.41 -1.97
C LEU A 31 4.74 -22.46 -3.45
N ALA A 32 5.53 -23.47 -3.83
CA ALA A 32 5.80 -23.79 -5.22
C ALA A 32 4.56 -24.50 -5.80
N LEU A 33 3.57 -23.73 -6.23
CA LEU A 33 2.30 -24.27 -6.74
C LEU A 33 2.49 -25.25 -7.90
N GLN A 34 3.54 -25.07 -8.71
CA GLN A 34 3.86 -25.95 -9.84
C GLN A 34 4.35 -27.34 -9.40
N ALA A 35 4.79 -27.49 -8.15
CA ALA A 35 5.22 -28.76 -7.57
C ALA A 35 4.08 -29.54 -6.91
N LEU A 36 2.89 -28.95 -6.79
CA LEU A 36 1.72 -29.58 -6.18
C LEU A 36 0.97 -30.44 -7.19
N SER A 37 0.44 -31.57 -6.74
CA SER A 37 -0.54 -32.35 -7.50
C SER A 37 -1.86 -31.59 -7.64
N ASN A 38 -2.70 -32.00 -8.60
CA ASN A 38 -4.03 -31.42 -8.78
C ASN A 38 -4.90 -31.52 -7.51
N HIS A 39 -4.76 -32.60 -6.74
CA HIS A 39 -5.49 -32.76 -5.48
C HIS A 39 -5.04 -31.74 -4.43
N GLU A 40 -3.72 -31.57 -4.27
CA GLU A 40 -3.15 -30.58 -3.36
C GLU A 40 -3.48 -29.14 -3.78
N LEU A 41 -3.51 -28.85 -5.08
CA LEU A 41 -3.94 -27.54 -5.61
C LEU A 41 -5.40 -27.24 -5.28
N LEU A 42 -6.30 -28.21 -5.47
CA LEU A 42 -7.72 -28.04 -5.15
C LEU A 42 -7.93 -27.86 -3.64
N GLN A 43 -7.21 -28.63 -2.83
CA GLN A 43 -7.25 -28.48 -1.37
C GLN A 43 -6.74 -27.10 -0.95
N HIS A 44 -5.62 -26.65 -1.51
CA HIS A 44 -5.07 -25.34 -1.24
C HIS A 44 -6.03 -24.21 -1.63
N LEU A 45 -6.66 -24.30 -2.81
CA LEU A 45 -7.68 -23.34 -3.24
C LEU A 45 -8.86 -23.30 -2.27
N GLN A 46 -9.33 -24.48 -1.81
CA GLN A 46 -10.41 -24.56 -0.84
C GLN A 46 -10.05 -23.90 0.49
N ASP A 47 -8.82 -24.11 0.97
CA ASP A 47 -8.32 -23.48 2.20
C ASP A 47 -8.28 -21.95 2.08
N VAL A 48 -7.78 -21.43 0.96
CA VAL A 48 -7.75 -19.98 0.69
C VAL A 48 -9.17 -19.40 0.65
N MET A 49 -10.10 -20.08 -0.02
CA MET A 49 -11.50 -19.63 -0.08
C MET A 49 -12.17 -19.64 1.29
N ASN A 50 -11.97 -20.69 2.08
CA ASN A 50 -12.55 -20.82 3.42
C ASN A 50 -12.06 -19.70 4.36
N GLU A 51 -10.76 -19.40 4.29
CA GLU A 51 -10.16 -18.31 5.06
C GLU A 51 -10.67 -16.94 4.61
N GLY A 52 -10.86 -16.74 3.30
CA GLY A 52 -11.50 -15.54 2.76
C GLY A 52 -12.92 -15.34 3.28
N VAL A 53 -13.73 -16.39 3.30
CA VAL A 53 -15.10 -16.37 3.86
C VAL A 53 -15.07 -16.07 5.36
N ALA A 54 -14.15 -16.69 6.11
CA ALA A 54 -14.00 -16.45 7.55
C ALA A 54 -13.58 -15.01 7.86
N PHE A 55 -12.76 -14.39 7.00
CA PHE A 55 -12.31 -13.01 7.16
C PHE A 55 -13.31 -11.97 6.66
N ALA A 56 -14.23 -12.32 5.75
CA ALA A 56 -15.17 -11.38 5.12
C ALA A 56 -15.94 -10.49 6.10
N PRO A 57 -16.47 -10.97 7.26
CA PRO A 57 -17.15 -10.11 8.22
C PRO A 57 -16.23 -9.02 8.81
N ALA A 58 -14.96 -9.34 9.08
CA ALA A 58 -13.98 -8.40 9.60
C ALA A 58 -13.64 -7.33 8.55
N SER A 59 -13.46 -7.75 7.29
CA SER A 59 -13.26 -6.83 6.15
C SER A 59 -14.45 -5.88 5.97
N MET A 60 -15.68 -6.39 6.05
CA MET A 60 -16.90 -5.56 5.99
C MET A 60 -16.99 -4.58 7.17
N CYS A 61 -16.60 -4.99 8.38
CA CYS A 61 -16.55 -4.09 9.52
C CYS A 61 -15.53 -2.97 9.31
N ALA A 62 -14.35 -3.28 8.78
CA ALA A 62 -13.31 -2.29 8.45
C ALA A 62 -13.82 -1.25 7.43
N ASN A 63 -14.49 -1.72 6.38
CA ASN A 63 -15.06 -0.85 5.35
C ASN A 63 -16.21 0.02 5.89
N ALA A 64 -17.08 -0.55 6.73
CA ALA A 64 -18.25 0.16 7.26
C ALA A 64 -17.91 1.11 8.41
N SER A 65 -16.88 0.81 9.22
CA SER A 65 -16.50 1.64 10.38
C SER A 65 -15.97 3.01 9.96
N ALA A 66 -15.38 3.14 8.76
CA ALA A 66 -14.94 4.42 8.22
C ALA A 66 -16.05 5.48 8.20
N GLY A 67 -17.29 5.10 7.85
CA GLY A 67 -18.43 6.02 7.83
C GLY A 67 -18.86 6.48 9.23
N VAL A 68 -18.79 5.59 10.22
CA VAL A 68 -19.12 5.91 11.62
C VAL A 68 -18.11 6.87 12.23
N TRP A 69 -16.83 6.67 11.92
CA TRP A 69 -15.74 7.52 12.40
C TRP A 69 -15.69 8.89 11.72
N LEU A 70 -16.27 9.04 10.51
CA LEU A 70 -16.40 10.33 9.82
C LEU A 70 -17.66 11.12 10.24
N ASP A 71 -18.77 10.46 10.53
CA ASP A 71 -20.05 11.12 10.88
C ASP A 71 -20.00 11.80 12.27
N MET A 72 -19.22 11.24 13.21
CA MET A 72 -19.02 11.82 14.55
C MET A 72 -18.33 13.20 14.52
N PRO A 73 -17.13 13.37 13.93
CA PRO A 73 -16.47 14.67 13.82
C PRO A 73 -17.28 15.66 13.00
N ASP A 74 -17.96 15.23 11.92
CA ASP A 74 -18.87 16.08 11.15
C ASP A 74 -19.94 16.71 12.06
N LYS A 75 -20.63 15.91 12.87
CA LYS A 75 -21.69 16.37 13.79
C LYS A 75 -21.15 17.23 14.92
N LEU A 76 -19.97 16.94 15.43
CA LEU A 76 -19.34 17.74 16.48
C LEU A 76 -18.88 19.10 15.94
N LEU A 77 -18.20 19.11 14.80
CA LEU A 77 -17.70 20.34 14.19
C LEU A 77 -18.83 21.22 13.65
N GLU A 78 -19.94 20.63 13.19
CA GLU A 78 -21.13 21.39 12.81
C GLU A 78 -21.79 22.10 14.01
N LYS A 79 -21.71 21.52 15.21
CA LYS A 79 -22.17 22.16 16.45
C LYS A 79 -21.27 23.33 16.87
N VAL A 80 -19.97 23.24 16.59
CA VAL A 80 -18.98 24.27 16.96
C VAL A 80 -18.94 25.39 15.92
N VAL A 81 -18.95 25.04 14.64
CA VAL A 81 -18.91 25.97 13.49
C VAL A 81 -19.97 25.57 12.48
N ARG A 82 -21.17 26.13 12.65
CA ARG A 82 -22.33 25.87 11.77
C ARG A 82 -22.00 26.16 10.30
N GLY A 83 -22.44 25.28 9.42
CA GLY A 83 -22.22 25.33 7.98
C GLY A 83 -20.82 24.89 7.52
N ARG A 84 -19.93 24.50 8.44
CA ARG A 84 -18.54 24.16 8.12
C ARG A 84 -18.08 22.79 8.64
N GLY A 85 -18.94 22.00 9.30
CA GLY A 85 -18.56 20.72 9.90
C GLY A 85 -17.82 19.80 8.93
N ARG A 86 -18.45 19.49 7.79
CA ARG A 86 -17.86 18.66 6.72
C ARG A 86 -16.55 19.20 6.17
N ALA A 87 -16.47 20.51 5.92
CA ALA A 87 -15.28 21.12 5.36
C ALA A 87 -14.10 21.07 6.34
N LEU A 88 -14.36 21.23 7.63
CA LEU A 88 -13.36 21.13 8.69
C LEU A 88 -12.93 19.67 8.92
N THR A 89 -13.86 18.71 8.93
CA THR A 89 -13.51 17.27 8.98
C THR A 89 -12.63 16.87 7.81
N ALA A 90 -13.02 17.24 6.58
CA ALA A 90 -12.21 16.96 5.40
C ALA A 90 -10.80 17.59 5.49
N GLY A 91 -10.70 18.81 6.00
CA GLY A 91 -9.42 19.49 6.24
C GLY A 91 -8.54 18.79 7.30
N LEU A 92 -9.14 18.32 8.40
CA LEU A 92 -8.45 17.56 9.44
C LEU A 92 -7.97 16.20 8.91
N MET A 93 -8.81 15.48 8.17
CA MET A 93 -8.48 14.19 7.54
C MET A 93 -7.38 14.34 6.49
N ALA A 94 -7.42 15.41 5.69
CA ALA A 94 -6.34 15.70 4.74
C ALA A 94 -5.00 16.00 5.44
N GLY A 95 -5.04 16.45 6.70
CA GLY A 95 -3.86 16.75 7.52
C GLY A 95 -3.37 15.60 8.42
N SER A 96 -4.16 14.53 8.62
CA SER A 96 -3.84 13.46 9.58
C SER A 96 -2.81 12.45 9.09
N GLY A 97 -2.48 12.46 7.79
CA GLY A 97 -1.65 11.41 7.18
C GLY A 97 -2.32 10.03 7.18
N GLY A 98 -1.71 9.05 6.52
CA GLY A 98 -2.13 7.64 6.62
C GLY A 98 -3.25 7.17 5.67
N VAL A 99 -3.49 7.85 4.54
CA VAL A 99 -4.39 7.29 3.51
C VAL A 99 -3.65 6.15 2.79
N VAL A 100 -3.90 4.91 3.23
CA VAL A 100 -3.26 3.67 2.73
C VAL A 100 -3.35 3.53 1.20
N SER A 101 -4.44 4.01 0.58
CA SER A 101 -4.60 3.95 -0.88
C SER A 101 -3.62 4.84 -1.65
N ALA A 102 -2.97 5.82 -1.00
CA ALA A 102 -1.92 6.67 -1.59
C ALA A 102 -0.50 6.23 -1.20
N ASP A 103 -0.34 5.28 -0.28
CA ASP A 103 0.93 4.96 0.36
C ASP A 103 1.95 4.38 -0.63
N HIS A 104 1.50 3.47 -1.49
CA HIS A 104 2.33 2.92 -2.57
C HIS A 104 2.86 4.00 -3.53
N GLY A 105 2.09 5.08 -3.78
CA GLY A 105 2.50 6.19 -4.62
C GLY A 105 3.66 6.97 -3.98
N PHE A 106 3.58 7.24 -2.67
CA PHE A 106 4.69 7.87 -1.93
C PHE A 106 5.93 6.98 -1.90
N ARG A 107 5.76 5.66 -1.73
CA ARG A 107 6.89 4.72 -1.73
C ARG A 107 7.61 4.64 -3.09
N LEU A 108 6.90 4.88 -4.21
CA LEU A 108 7.55 5.00 -5.52
C LEU A 108 8.46 6.24 -5.61
N TYR A 109 8.08 7.37 -4.99
CA TYR A 109 8.98 8.54 -4.90
C TYR A 109 10.21 8.23 -4.06
N ASP A 110 10.06 7.50 -2.95
CA ASP A 110 11.21 7.08 -2.14
C ASP A 110 12.13 6.13 -2.90
N LEU A 111 11.58 5.17 -3.64
CA LEU A 111 12.36 4.30 -4.52
C LEU A 111 13.12 5.10 -5.57
N ALA A 112 12.48 6.05 -6.24
CA ALA A 112 13.13 6.93 -7.20
C ALA A 112 14.29 7.74 -6.58
N ARG A 113 14.10 8.25 -5.35
CA ARG A 113 15.14 8.96 -4.59
C ARG A 113 16.31 8.04 -4.22
N VAL A 114 16.03 6.81 -3.80
CA VAL A 114 17.08 5.82 -3.50
C VAL A 114 17.88 5.51 -4.75
N THR A 115 17.23 5.31 -5.90
CA THR A 115 17.91 5.09 -7.18
C THR A 115 18.82 6.26 -7.56
N GLN A 116 18.41 7.52 -7.33
CA GLN A 116 19.28 8.66 -7.62
C GLN A 116 20.61 8.64 -6.85
N GLN A 117 20.59 8.08 -5.64
CA GLN A 117 21.74 8.04 -4.73
C GLN A 117 22.62 6.80 -4.93
N GLU A 118 22.18 5.82 -5.71
CA GLU A 118 22.85 4.53 -5.89
C GLU A 118 23.24 4.31 -7.37
N GLU A 119 24.55 4.23 -7.66
CA GLU A 119 25.06 4.03 -9.02
C GLU A 119 24.53 2.75 -9.66
N ALA A 120 24.57 1.62 -8.94
CA ALA A 120 24.18 0.32 -9.45
C ALA A 120 22.69 0.27 -9.84
N ALA A 121 21.81 0.78 -8.97
CA ALA A 121 20.38 0.86 -9.24
C ALA A 121 20.07 1.78 -10.43
N ARG A 122 20.79 2.90 -10.55
CA ARG A 122 20.63 3.81 -11.69
C ARG A 122 21.09 3.18 -12.99
N ALA A 123 22.25 2.53 -13.00
CA ALA A 123 22.76 1.82 -14.17
C ALA A 123 21.79 0.72 -14.61
N TYR A 124 21.20 -0.01 -13.67
CA TYR A 124 20.16 -0.99 -13.93
C TYR A 124 18.92 -0.36 -14.58
N LEU A 125 18.32 0.69 -13.98
CA LEU A 125 17.11 1.31 -14.53
C LEU A 125 17.33 2.06 -15.85
N LEU A 126 18.56 2.44 -16.19
CA LEU A 126 18.91 3.07 -17.46
C LEU A 126 19.38 2.06 -18.52
N SER A 127 19.37 0.76 -18.22
CA SER A 127 19.70 -0.26 -19.21
C SER A 127 18.60 -0.36 -20.27
N GLU A 128 18.98 -0.63 -21.53
CA GLU A 128 18.02 -0.78 -22.62
C GLU A 128 18.24 -2.13 -23.34
N PRO A 129 17.26 -3.06 -23.29
CA PRO A 129 16.05 -3.03 -22.47
C PRO A 129 16.32 -3.30 -20.98
N VAL A 130 15.51 -2.74 -20.09
CA VAL A 130 15.54 -3.09 -18.66
C VAL A 130 15.00 -4.51 -18.50
N ASP A 131 15.79 -5.40 -17.89
CA ASP A 131 15.28 -6.71 -17.45
C ASP A 131 14.36 -6.52 -16.22
N PRO A 132 13.06 -6.88 -16.31
CA PRO A 132 12.12 -6.74 -15.19
C PRO A 132 12.55 -7.49 -13.92
N GLN A 133 13.38 -8.54 -14.04
CA GLN A 133 13.84 -9.33 -12.90
C GLN A 133 15.27 -9.00 -12.46
N GLY A 134 16.01 -8.19 -13.24
CA GLY A 134 17.42 -7.86 -13.01
C GLY A 134 17.69 -7.11 -11.69
N TRP A 135 16.66 -6.53 -11.06
CA TRP A 135 16.79 -5.95 -9.71
C TRP A 135 17.23 -6.98 -8.66
N LYS A 136 17.00 -8.28 -8.91
CA LYS A 136 17.43 -9.38 -8.04
C LYS A 136 18.95 -9.57 -8.06
N ASP A 137 19.61 -9.16 -9.14
CA ASP A 137 21.05 -9.34 -9.35
C ASP A 137 21.88 -8.15 -8.83
N LEU A 138 21.22 -7.06 -8.43
CA LEU A 138 21.88 -5.95 -7.73
C LEU A 138 22.59 -6.44 -6.46
N PRO A 139 23.69 -5.80 -6.04
CA PRO A 139 24.45 -6.22 -4.87
C PRO A 139 23.56 -6.45 -3.64
N PRO A 140 23.82 -7.45 -2.78
CA PRO A 140 23.00 -7.70 -1.59
C PRO A 140 22.87 -6.49 -0.65
N ALA A 141 23.87 -5.61 -0.64
CA ALA A 141 23.89 -4.37 0.13
C ALA A 141 23.16 -3.19 -0.56
N SER A 142 22.61 -3.39 -1.77
CA SER A 142 21.89 -2.37 -2.53
C SER A 142 20.66 -1.86 -1.76
N PRO A 143 20.61 -0.55 -1.41
CA PRO A 143 19.44 0.04 -0.79
C PRO A 143 18.19 -0.05 -1.69
N PHE A 144 18.35 0.12 -3.01
CA PHE A 144 17.22 -0.04 -3.94
C PHE A 144 16.69 -1.47 -3.92
N ARG A 145 17.55 -2.49 -4.03
CA ARG A 145 17.13 -3.90 -4.00
C ARG A 145 16.35 -4.22 -2.73
N ALA A 146 16.83 -3.76 -1.57
CA ALA A 146 16.15 -3.98 -0.30
C ALA A 146 14.78 -3.27 -0.25
N ALA A 147 14.72 -2.00 -0.66
CA ALA A 147 13.49 -1.22 -0.66
C ALA A 147 12.46 -1.76 -1.67
N PHE A 148 12.91 -2.18 -2.86
CA PHE A 148 12.04 -2.70 -3.91
C PHE A 148 11.48 -4.08 -3.55
N ARG A 149 12.30 -4.95 -2.96
CA ARG A 149 11.83 -6.22 -2.39
C ARG A 149 10.74 -5.99 -1.34
N GLU A 150 10.92 -5.01 -0.47
CA GLU A 150 9.92 -4.68 0.55
C GLU A 150 8.65 -4.08 -0.06
N PHE A 151 8.79 -3.26 -1.09
CA PHE A 151 7.64 -2.75 -1.86
C PHE A 151 6.83 -3.89 -2.48
N LEU A 152 7.49 -4.85 -3.14
CA LEU A 152 6.81 -6.00 -3.74
C LEU A 152 6.21 -6.95 -2.70
N ARG A 153 6.84 -7.09 -1.53
CA ARG A 153 6.28 -7.87 -0.42
C ARG A 153 4.94 -7.30 0.03
N GLU A 154 4.85 -5.97 0.13
CA GLU A 154 3.65 -5.29 0.64
C GLU A 154 2.59 -5.05 -0.45
N PHE A 155 3.00 -4.59 -1.63
CA PHE A 155 2.10 -4.14 -2.70
C PHE A 155 2.14 -5.01 -3.96
N GLY A 156 3.00 -6.03 -4.01
CA GLY A 156 3.21 -6.85 -5.22
C GLY A 156 1.96 -7.59 -5.70
N HIS A 157 1.00 -7.84 -4.81
CA HIS A 157 -0.29 -8.46 -5.13
C HIS A 157 -1.22 -7.56 -5.98
N ARG A 158 -0.89 -6.27 -6.13
CA ARG A 158 -1.65 -5.32 -6.94
C ARG A 158 -1.21 -5.34 -8.40
N ALA A 159 -2.00 -4.69 -9.25
CA ALA A 159 -1.68 -4.54 -10.67
C ALA A 159 -2.30 -3.26 -11.25
N VAL A 160 -1.85 -2.85 -12.44
CA VAL A 160 -2.69 -2.00 -13.30
C VAL A 160 -3.87 -2.86 -13.76
N TYR A 161 -5.09 -2.32 -13.79
CA TYR A 161 -6.29 -3.11 -14.11
C TYR A 161 -6.52 -4.32 -13.17
N GLU A 162 -6.27 -4.15 -11.86
CA GLU A 162 -6.27 -5.22 -10.85
C GLU A 162 -7.54 -6.11 -10.77
N VAL A 163 -8.67 -5.63 -11.30
CA VAL A 163 -9.94 -6.39 -11.38
C VAL A 163 -9.83 -7.59 -12.32
N ASP A 164 -9.02 -7.50 -13.39
CA ASP A 164 -8.79 -8.64 -14.27
C ASP A 164 -7.79 -9.61 -13.63
N VAL A 165 -8.22 -10.85 -13.43
CA VAL A 165 -7.39 -11.92 -12.87
C VAL A 165 -6.26 -12.34 -13.82
N MET A 166 -6.42 -12.11 -15.11
CA MET A 166 -5.41 -12.44 -16.13
C MET A 166 -4.30 -11.39 -16.21
N THR A 167 -4.47 -10.23 -15.57
CA THR A 167 -3.42 -9.21 -15.56
C THR A 167 -2.34 -9.58 -14.54
N PRO A 168 -1.06 -9.66 -14.98
CA PRO A 168 0.06 -9.97 -14.08
C PRO A 168 0.10 -9.03 -12.89
N ARG A 169 0.34 -9.59 -11.72
CA ARG A 169 0.57 -8.82 -10.50
C ARG A 169 1.96 -8.21 -10.55
N TRP A 170 2.17 -7.09 -9.85
CA TRP A 170 3.47 -6.41 -9.82
C TRP A 170 4.61 -7.29 -9.29
N SER A 171 4.32 -8.28 -8.44
CA SER A 171 5.30 -9.28 -8.02
C SER A 171 5.70 -10.26 -9.11
N GLU A 172 4.82 -10.48 -10.10
CA GLU A 172 5.03 -11.38 -11.24
C GLU A 172 5.74 -10.63 -12.37
N ASP A 173 5.23 -9.45 -12.70
CA ASP A 173 5.82 -8.52 -13.67
C ASP A 173 5.91 -7.09 -13.09
N PRO A 174 7.10 -6.67 -12.65
CA PRO A 174 7.32 -5.35 -12.08
C PRO A 174 7.57 -4.25 -13.14
N THR A 175 7.49 -4.53 -14.44
CA THR A 175 7.87 -3.59 -15.51
C THR A 175 7.23 -2.21 -15.33
N TYR A 176 5.91 -2.17 -15.10
CA TYR A 176 5.21 -0.91 -14.84
C TYR A 176 5.79 -0.11 -13.68
N LEU A 177 6.19 -0.77 -12.59
CA LEU A 177 6.77 -0.09 -11.44
C LEU A 177 8.15 0.48 -11.78
N LEU A 178 8.97 -0.28 -12.51
CA LEU A 178 10.30 0.16 -12.92
C LEU A 178 10.22 1.39 -13.83
N ASP A 179 9.28 1.40 -14.78
CA ASP A 179 8.99 2.55 -15.64
C ASP A 179 8.57 3.78 -14.83
N GLN A 180 7.68 3.61 -13.85
CA GLN A 180 7.25 4.70 -12.98
C GLN A 180 8.40 5.24 -12.12
N ILE A 181 9.25 4.36 -11.59
CA ILE A 181 10.42 4.77 -10.81
C ILE A 181 11.42 5.53 -11.69
N LEU A 182 11.67 5.07 -12.92
CA LEU A 182 12.51 5.74 -13.90
C LEU A 182 11.96 7.12 -14.27
N ALA A 183 10.66 7.22 -14.54
CA ALA A 183 9.99 8.49 -14.83
C ALA A 183 10.09 9.46 -13.65
N LEU A 184 9.82 9.00 -12.42
CA LEU A 184 9.94 9.84 -11.22
C LEU A 184 11.39 10.26 -10.95
N MET A 185 12.35 9.37 -11.20
CA MET A 185 13.78 9.66 -11.06
C MET A 185 14.21 10.76 -12.03
N THR A 186 13.77 10.69 -13.30
CA THR A 186 14.12 11.67 -14.34
C THR A 186 13.37 12.99 -14.14
N MET A 187 12.10 12.94 -13.76
CA MET A 187 11.32 14.12 -13.38
C MET A 187 11.97 14.86 -12.21
N ALA A 188 12.49 14.18 -11.19
CA ALA A 188 13.16 14.84 -10.08
C ALA A 188 14.51 15.51 -10.46
N ARG A 189 15.06 15.24 -11.67
CA ARG A 189 16.16 16.03 -12.24
C ARG A 189 15.70 17.38 -12.82
N TYR A 190 14.39 17.54 -13.06
CA TYR A 190 13.74 18.81 -13.36
C TYR A 190 13.03 19.32 -12.10
N PRO A 191 13.43 20.45 -11.51
CA PRO A 191 12.87 20.86 -10.22
C PRO A 191 11.38 21.19 -10.37
N ILE A 192 10.51 20.26 -9.96
CA ILE A 192 9.10 20.58 -9.66
C ILE A 192 9.10 21.33 -8.33
N GLN A 193 9.17 22.65 -8.42
CA GLN A 193 8.91 23.55 -7.31
C GLN A 193 7.46 23.32 -6.83
N GLY A 194 7.25 22.56 -5.76
CA GLY A 194 5.94 22.57 -5.10
C GLY A 194 5.64 21.46 -4.10
N MET A 195 6.06 20.22 -4.35
CA MET A 195 5.40 19.10 -3.65
C MET A 195 5.87 18.86 -2.20
N ARG A 196 7.07 19.34 -1.82
CA ARG A 196 7.62 19.19 -0.46
C ARG A 196 7.31 20.32 0.53
N ARG A 197 6.76 21.47 0.09
CA ARG A 197 6.43 22.58 1.02
C ARG A 197 5.20 22.31 1.90
N GLY A 198 4.34 21.35 1.54
CA GLY A 198 3.15 21.01 2.34
C GLY A 198 3.44 20.27 3.65
N ALA A 199 4.50 19.48 3.70
CA ALA A 199 4.84 18.61 4.84
C ALA A 199 5.92 19.19 5.76
N ALA A 200 6.94 19.86 5.22
CA ALA A 200 8.05 20.39 6.03
C ALA A 200 7.81 21.82 6.57
N GLY A 201 6.81 22.55 6.06
CA GLY A 201 6.59 23.97 6.40
C GLY A 201 5.76 24.24 7.66
N ARG A 202 5.30 23.22 8.40
CA ARG A 202 4.32 23.40 9.50
C ARG A 202 4.84 23.13 10.91
N GLN A 203 6.14 22.90 11.08
CA GLN A 203 6.74 22.72 12.40
C GLN A 203 7.43 23.97 12.98
N GLN A 204 7.39 25.11 12.27
CA GLN A 204 7.93 26.36 12.81
C GLN A 204 7.06 27.56 12.42
N ARG A 205 6.07 27.88 13.26
CA ARG A 205 5.73 29.27 13.57
C ARG A 205 5.25 29.37 15.03
N PRO A 206 5.98 30.07 15.91
CA PRO A 206 5.48 30.45 17.23
C PRO A 206 4.73 31.79 17.15
N SER A 207 3.64 31.89 17.90
CA SER A 207 3.15 33.05 18.68
C SER A 207 1.84 32.62 19.34
#